data_AF-A0A940SPG4-F1
#
_entry.id   AF-A0A940SPG4-F1
#
_cell.length_a   1.000
_cell.length_b   1.000
_cell.length_c   1.000
_cell.angle_alpha   90.00
_cell.angle_beta   90.00
_cell.angle_gamma   90.00
#
_symmetry.space_group_name_H-M   'P 1'
#
loop_
_entity.id
_entity.type
_entity.pdbx_description
1 polymer ?
#
loop_
_entity_poly.entity_id
_entity_poly.type
_entity_poly.pdbx_seq_one_letter_code
_entity_poly.pdbx_strand_id
1 'polypeptide(L)'
;MDFRTLLLNEFVFLDGGMGTMLHLAPGELPERLNLTEPERVAAVHKAYADAGSQIVYSNTFGANPLKLAGTGVDAAESIQAAVQLARRAVGEGVCIALDVGPTGQLLPPAGQMTFEAAYDSFCVMCRAGAEAGADLIVIETMSDLLETKAALLAAKETTDLPVLVTMTFTENGRTFTGCPISAAAMTLEGLGAAAIGINCSLGPREILPMMQEMAKWTNLPLIAKPNAGLPDPVTGEYFLTPEDFADFMPQFADCGVQFFGGCCGSTPAFIAAVRRKLEGIRRGRRAGQRPAAVCSGTRTVLLDMPRVIGERINPTGKKRMKQALLDGDMDYLRGEAITQTEAGADILDVNVGTPGINEAAVLPMAVQAIMEVTDLPLQLDSSDPAALEAALRIYPGKPIVNSVNGKAESLKTVLPLVKHYGAAIVGLTLDENGIPQSAAERFLIGKRILDHAMRLGIPKENVFLDCLTLTASTGESGPSETLTAVRRVHDELGLQTVLGVSNISFGLPNRP
;
A
#
# COMPACT_ATOMS: atom_id res chain seq x y z
N MET A 1 -5.87 -18.43 -20.52
CA MET A 1 -5.86 -18.87 -19.10
C MET A 1 -6.17 -17.63 -18.26
N ASP A 2 -7.05 -17.71 -17.25
CA ASP A 2 -7.37 -16.54 -16.43
C ASP A 2 -6.55 -16.49 -15.13
N PHE A 3 -6.44 -15.29 -14.53
CA PHE A 3 -5.65 -15.08 -13.32
C PHE A 3 -6.16 -15.89 -12.11
N ARG A 4 -7.48 -16.10 -11.99
CA ARG A 4 -8.07 -16.88 -10.89
C ARG A 4 -7.63 -18.35 -10.97
N THR A 5 -7.51 -18.89 -12.18
CA THR A 5 -7.00 -20.23 -12.42
C THR A 5 -5.52 -20.34 -12.04
N LEU A 6 -4.71 -19.30 -12.32
CA LEU A 6 -3.30 -19.27 -11.91
C LEU A 6 -3.13 -19.35 -10.38
N LEU A 7 -4.01 -18.70 -9.61
CA LEU A 7 -3.95 -18.74 -8.14
C LEU A 7 -4.22 -20.13 -7.54
N LEU A 8 -4.79 -21.06 -8.30
CA LEU A 8 -5.00 -22.44 -7.86
C LEU A 8 -3.71 -23.28 -7.95
N ASN A 9 -2.71 -22.81 -8.70
CA ASN A 9 -1.45 -23.51 -8.83
C ASN A 9 -0.60 -23.35 -7.56
N GLU A 10 0.18 -24.38 -7.26
CA GLU A 10 1.15 -24.35 -6.15
C GLU A 10 2.12 -23.17 -6.32
N PHE A 11 2.64 -23.03 -7.55
CA PHE A 11 3.54 -21.98 -7.97
C PHE A 11 3.11 -21.44 -9.34
N VAL A 12 3.35 -20.15 -9.56
CA VAL A 12 3.14 -19.45 -10.82
C VAL A 12 4.49 -18.90 -11.28
N PHE A 13 4.88 -19.20 -12.51
CA PHE A 13 6.16 -18.76 -13.06
C PHE A 13 5.99 -17.51 -13.90
N LEU A 14 6.73 -16.46 -13.52
CA LEU A 14 6.87 -15.21 -14.24
C LEU A 14 8.07 -15.31 -15.20
N ASP A 15 8.32 -14.27 -15.97
CA ASP A 15 9.50 -14.16 -16.84
C ASP A 15 10.73 -13.62 -16.10
N GLY A 16 11.82 -13.45 -16.86
CA GLY A 16 13.08 -12.85 -16.44
C GLY A 16 13.23 -11.38 -16.88
N GLY A 17 14.46 -10.93 -17.07
CA GLY A 17 14.75 -9.55 -17.46
C GLY A 17 14.54 -9.27 -18.95
N MET A 18 13.58 -8.42 -19.31
CA MET A 18 13.38 -7.94 -20.68
C MET A 18 14.60 -7.17 -21.20
N GLY A 19 15.06 -6.15 -20.46
CA GLY A 19 16.23 -5.35 -20.84
C GLY A 19 17.51 -6.17 -20.96
N THR A 20 17.66 -7.24 -20.15
CA THR A 20 18.78 -8.18 -20.24
C THR A 20 18.80 -8.93 -21.58
N MET A 21 17.65 -9.35 -22.09
CA MET A 21 17.53 -10.11 -23.33
C MET A 21 17.56 -9.23 -24.58
N LEU A 22 17.16 -7.96 -24.46
CA LEU A 22 17.15 -7.04 -25.60
C LEU A 22 18.55 -6.62 -26.03
N HIS A 23 19.55 -6.64 -25.14
CA HIS A 23 20.92 -6.19 -25.45
C HIS A 23 20.93 -4.74 -25.97
N LEU A 24 20.37 -3.83 -25.17
CA LEU A 24 20.16 -2.44 -25.54
C LEU A 24 21.49 -1.68 -25.68
N ALA A 25 21.57 -0.82 -26.70
CA ALA A 25 22.65 0.15 -26.80
C ALA A 25 22.49 1.27 -25.75
N PRO A 26 23.56 1.96 -25.33
CA PRO A 26 23.47 3.08 -24.41
C PRO A 26 22.47 4.15 -24.90
N GLY A 27 21.47 4.45 -24.09
CA GLY A 27 20.42 5.44 -24.41
C GLY A 27 19.33 4.96 -25.37
N GLU A 28 19.38 3.70 -25.83
CA GLU A 28 18.28 3.08 -26.57
C GLU A 28 17.08 2.91 -25.63
N LEU A 29 15.89 3.32 -26.10
CA LEU A 29 14.65 3.22 -25.33
C LEU A 29 13.99 1.87 -25.65
N PRO A 30 13.89 0.93 -24.69
CA PRO A 30 13.24 -0.37 -24.92
C PRO A 30 11.83 -0.21 -25.48
N GLU A 31 11.07 0.77 -24.99
CA GLU A 31 9.68 1.02 -25.37
C GLU A 31 9.52 1.43 -26.83
N ARG A 32 10.57 1.99 -27.45
CA ARG A 32 10.57 2.33 -28.89
C ARG A 32 10.62 1.06 -29.75
N LEU A 33 11.29 0.02 -29.28
CA LEU A 33 11.49 -1.22 -30.02
C LEU A 33 10.16 -1.95 -30.28
N ASN A 34 9.13 -1.68 -29.49
CA ASN A 34 7.76 -2.15 -29.76
C ASN A 34 7.25 -1.72 -31.13
N LEU A 35 7.70 -0.58 -31.64
CA LEU A 35 7.30 0.00 -32.92
C LEU A 35 8.35 -0.23 -34.02
N THR A 36 9.64 -0.11 -33.68
CA THR A 36 10.73 -0.14 -34.68
C THR A 36 11.31 -1.53 -34.92
N GLU A 37 11.32 -2.39 -33.90
CA GLU A 37 11.93 -3.73 -33.95
C GLU A 37 11.05 -4.79 -33.27
N PRO A 38 9.76 -4.94 -33.66
CA PRO A 38 8.81 -5.80 -32.95
C PRO A 38 9.23 -7.27 -32.90
N GLU A 39 9.91 -7.79 -33.93
CA GLU A 39 10.36 -9.19 -33.94
C GLU A 39 11.44 -9.46 -32.87
N ARG A 40 12.29 -8.46 -32.57
CA ARG A 40 13.31 -8.57 -31.50
C ARG A 40 12.64 -8.72 -30.13
N VAL A 41 11.60 -7.92 -29.86
CA VAL A 41 10.83 -7.99 -28.61
C VAL A 41 9.98 -9.27 -28.54
N ALA A 42 9.31 -9.65 -29.64
CA ALA A 42 8.53 -10.89 -29.71
C ALA A 42 9.38 -12.14 -29.43
N ALA A 43 10.60 -12.18 -29.95
CA ALA A 43 11.53 -13.28 -29.69
C ALA A 43 11.83 -13.46 -28.20
N VAL A 44 11.96 -12.36 -27.44
CA VAL A 44 12.18 -12.40 -25.98
C VAL A 44 10.96 -12.99 -25.27
N HIS A 45 9.75 -12.51 -25.56
CA HIS A 45 8.52 -13.05 -24.96
C HIS A 45 8.36 -14.54 -25.24
N LYS A 46 8.59 -14.94 -26.50
CA LYS A 46 8.53 -16.34 -26.90
C LYS A 46 9.55 -17.20 -26.15
N ALA A 47 10.78 -16.72 -25.99
CA ALA A 47 11.81 -17.45 -25.28
C ALA A 47 11.45 -17.71 -23.80
N TYR A 48 10.85 -16.74 -23.11
CA TYR A 48 10.37 -16.94 -21.73
C TYR A 48 9.16 -17.88 -21.65
N ALA A 49 8.19 -17.74 -22.56
CA ALA A 49 7.06 -18.65 -22.64
C ALA A 49 7.50 -20.10 -22.91
N ASP A 50 8.44 -20.31 -23.84
CA ASP A 50 9.01 -21.62 -24.16
C ASP A 50 9.80 -22.22 -22.96
N ALA A 51 10.38 -21.38 -22.10
CA ALA A 51 11.01 -21.79 -20.84
C ALA A 51 10.01 -22.11 -19.70
N GLY A 52 8.72 -21.87 -19.93
CA GLY A 52 7.64 -22.23 -19.01
C GLY A 52 7.07 -21.09 -18.17
N SER A 53 7.36 -19.82 -18.52
CA SER A 53 6.66 -18.68 -17.94
C SER A 53 5.16 -18.76 -18.26
N GLN A 54 4.33 -18.59 -17.22
CA GLN A 54 2.87 -18.54 -17.32
C GLN A 54 2.36 -17.10 -17.38
N ILE A 55 3.18 -16.14 -16.96
CA ILE A 55 2.95 -14.71 -17.13
C ILE A 55 4.21 -14.12 -17.76
N VAL A 56 4.03 -13.35 -18.84
CA VAL A 56 5.09 -12.52 -19.42
C VAL A 56 4.72 -11.04 -19.30
N TYR A 57 5.70 -10.22 -19.02
CA TYR A 57 5.58 -8.78 -18.81
C TYR A 57 5.77 -8.10 -20.17
N SER A 58 4.82 -7.25 -20.59
CA SER A 58 4.98 -6.47 -21.81
C SER A 58 6.19 -5.55 -21.71
N ASN A 59 6.83 -5.23 -22.83
CA ASN A 59 7.96 -4.31 -22.86
C ASN A 59 7.50 -2.84 -22.68
N THR A 60 6.99 -2.52 -21.50
CA THR A 60 6.31 -1.26 -21.17
C THR A 60 6.76 -0.63 -19.85
N PHE A 61 7.79 -1.21 -19.19
CA PHE A 61 8.33 -0.73 -17.92
C PHE A 61 8.45 0.80 -17.82
N GLY A 62 9.07 1.44 -18.80
CA GLY A 62 9.26 2.89 -18.85
C GLY A 62 8.25 3.64 -19.72
N ALA A 63 7.17 3.01 -20.19
CA ALA A 63 6.24 3.58 -21.17
C ALA A 63 5.24 4.59 -20.58
N ASN A 64 5.64 5.34 -19.55
CA ASN A 64 4.78 6.36 -18.96
C ASN A 64 4.95 7.73 -19.67
N PRO A 65 3.88 8.54 -19.75
CA PRO A 65 3.92 9.87 -20.38
C PRO A 65 5.04 10.79 -19.86
N LEU A 66 5.38 10.73 -18.57
CA LEU A 66 6.38 11.63 -17.98
C LEU A 66 7.80 11.28 -18.43
N LYS A 67 8.12 9.99 -18.54
CA LYS A 67 9.43 9.48 -18.96
C LYS A 67 9.63 9.55 -20.47
N LEU A 68 8.56 9.37 -21.25
CA LEU A 68 8.61 9.45 -22.71
C LEU A 68 8.47 10.87 -23.26
N ALA A 69 8.19 11.86 -22.42
CA ALA A 69 8.12 13.26 -22.81
C ALA A 69 9.37 13.71 -23.57
N GLY A 70 9.19 14.28 -24.77
CA GLY A 70 10.28 14.76 -25.62
C GLY A 70 11.07 13.69 -26.36
N THR A 71 10.77 12.40 -26.17
CA THR A 71 11.46 11.30 -26.88
C THR A 71 10.90 11.04 -28.29
N GLY A 72 9.73 11.59 -28.61
CA GLY A 72 9.01 11.33 -29.86
C GLY A 72 8.25 9.99 -29.90
N VAL A 73 8.21 9.25 -28.79
CA VAL A 73 7.42 8.02 -28.63
C VAL A 73 6.15 8.36 -27.83
N ASP A 74 4.98 8.04 -28.38
CA ASP A 74 3.73 8.15 -27.63
C ASP A 74 3.57 6.95 -26.69
N ALA A 75 3.19 7.24 -25.44
CA ALA A 75 3.06 6.23 -24.39
C ALA A 75 1.95 5.22 -24.69
N ALA A 76 0.76 5.69 -25.07
CA ALA A 76 -0.38 4.82 -25.30
C ALA A 76 -0.16 3.94 -26.54
N GLU A 77 0.38 4.51 -27.63
CA GLU A 77 0.70 3.78 -28.85
C GLU A 77 1.75 2.68 -28.59
N SER A 78 2.84 3.01 -27.88
CA SER A 78 3.88 2.03 -27.54
C SER A 78 3.34 0.90 -26.66
N ILE A 79 2.49 1.22 -25.67
CA ILE A 79 1.87 0.22 -24.80
C ILE A 79 0.94 -0.71 -25.58
N GLN A 80 0.07 -0.16 -26.42
CA GLN A 80 -0.85 -0.96 -27.23
C GLN A 80 -0.08 -1.91 -28.15
N ALA A 81 0.97 -1.41 -28.81
CA ALA A 81 1.84 -2.22 -29.64
C ALA A 81 2.52 -3.34 -28.83
N ALA A 82 3.06 -3.02 -27.64
CA ALA A 82 3.76 -3.97 -26.78
C ALA A 82 2.87 -5.12 -26.31
N VAL A 83 1.66 -4.81 -25.81
CA VAL A 83 0.72 -5.83 -25.30
C VAL A 83 0.23 -6.73 -26.43
N GLN A 84 -0.14 -6.16 -27.58
CA GLN A 84 -0.56 -6.93 -28.75
C GLN A 84 0.57 -7.79 -29.33
N LEU A 85 1.80 -7.28 -29.30
CA LEU A 85 2.99 -8.01 -29.71
C LEU A 85 3.26 -9.20 -28.79
N ALA A 86 3.23 -9.00 -27.47
CA ALA A 86 3.40 -10.07 -26.49
C ALA A 86 2.34 -11.16 -26.68
N ARG A 87 1.06 -10.79 -26.85
CA ARG A 87 -0.03 -11.74 -27.15
C ARG A 87 0.24 -12.56 -28.42
N ARG A 88 0.66 -11.90 -29.51
CA ARG A 88 0.98 -12.60 -30.77
C ARG A 88 2.17 -13.56 -30.63
N ALA A 89 3.16 -13.20 -29.82
CA ALA A 89 4.37 -13.99 -29.65
C ALA A 89 4.15 -15.29 -28.86
N VAL A 90 3.30 -15.28 -27.83
CA VAL A 90 3.11 -16.42 -26.92
C VAL A 90 1.78 -17.16 -27.12
N GLY A 91 0.82 -16.54 -27.82
CA GLY A 91 -0.48 -17.12 -28.13
C GLY A 91 -1.40 -17.25 -26.91
N GLU A 92 -2.31 -18.21 -27.00
CA GLU A 92 -3.28 -18.53 -25.95
C GLU A 92 -2.68 -19.50 -24.93
N GLY A 93 -2.79 -19.18 -23.63
CA GLY A 93 -2.32 -20.05 -22.54
C GLY A 93 -1.28 -19.42 -21.61
N VAL A 94 -0.64 -18.35 -22.05
CA VAL A 94 0.23 -17.49 -21.23
C VAL A 94 -0.48 -16.16 -21.00
N CYS A 95 -0.46 -15.66 -19.76
CA CYS A 95 -1.02 -14.36 -19.45
C CYS A 95 -0.04 -13.23 -19.82
N ILE A 96 -0.58 -12.14 -20.34
CA ILE A 96 0.19 -10.92 -20.64
C ILE A 96 -0.08 -9.91 -19.52
N ALA A 97 0.97 -9.51 -18.82
CA ALA A 97 0.91 -8.42 -17.87
C ALA A 97 1.28 -7.10 -18.56
N LEU A 98 0.47 -6.06 -18.37
CA LEU A 98 0.95 -4.70 -18.56
C LEU A 98 2.00 -4.43 -17.49
N ASP A 99 3.25 -4.22 -17.89
CA ASP A 99 4.32 -3.86 -16.99
C ASP A 99 4.41 -2.34 -16.81
N VAL A 100 4.37 -1.90 -15.55
CA VAL A 100 4.35 -0.50 -15.12
C VAL A 100 5.51 -0.28 -14.14
N GLY A 101 6.55 0.39 -14.61
CA GLY A 101 7.66 0.87 -13.77
C GLY A 101 7.41 2.27 -13.21
N PRO A 102 8.35 2.79 -12.39
CA PRO A 102 8.25 4.14 -11.83
C PRO A 102 8.31 5.22 -12.93
N THR A 103 7.75 6.38 -12.64
CA THR A 103 7.74 7.55 -13.52
C THR A 103 9.14 8.05 -13.85
N GLY A 104 10.11 7.78 -12.97
CA GLY A 104 11.47 8.30 -13.06
C GLY A 104 11.63 9.71 -12.49
N GLN A 105 10.58 10.29 -11.91
CA GLN A 105 10.60 11.57 -11.19
C GLN A 105 10.28 11.33 -9.72
N LEU A 106 10.81 12.19 -8.84
CA LEU A 106 10.56 12.10 -7.40
C LEU A 106 9.39 12.99 -6.99
N LEU A 107 8.57 12.49 -6.06
CA LEU A 107 7.56 13.28 -5.37
C LEU A 107 8.19 14.16 -4.27
N PRO A 108 7.52 15.23 -3.83
CA PRO A 108 7.90 15.97 -2.64
C PRO A 108 8.10 15.05 -1.42
N PRO A 109 9.08 15.36 -0.55
CA PRO A 109 9.97 16.52 -0.60
C PRO A 109 11.21 16.33 -1.50
N ALA A 110 11.44 15.14 -2.05
CA ALA A 110 12.65 14.81 -2.81
C ALA A 110 12.62 15.28 -4.28
N GLY A 111 11.45 15.65 -4.79
CA GLY A 111 11.26 16.24 -6.12
C GLY A 111 10.01 17.10 -6.22
N GLN A 112 9.58 17.36 -7.45
CA GLN A 112 8.51 18.31 -7.76
C GLN A 112 7.27 17.66 -8.37
N MET A 113 7.29 16.35 -8.64
CA MET A 113 6.15 15.65 -9.23
C MET A 113 5.02 15.53 -8.22
N THR A 114 3.84 16.04 -8.55
CA THR A 114 2.67 15.91 -7.68
C THR A 114 2.10 14.49 -7.73
N PHE A 115 1.32 14.13 -6.70
CA PHE A 115 0.60 12.86 -6.67
C PHE A 115 -0.33 12.72 -7.88
N GLU A 116 -1.04 13.79 -8.23
CA GLU A 116 -1.97 13.83 -9.36
C GLU A 116 -1.25 13.64 -10.69
N ALA A 117 -0.08 14.26 -10.87
CA ALA A 117 0.72 14.07 -12.09
C ALA A 117 1.17 12.62 -12.25
N ALA A 118 1.60 11.96 -11.16
CA ALA A 118 1.94 10.54 -11.18
C ALA A 118 0.71 9.68 -11.49
N TYR A 119 -0.40 9.90 -10.77
CA TYR A 119 -1.66 9.18 -10.96
C TYR A 119 -2.19 9.30 -12.39
N ASP A 120 -2.22 10.49 -12.97
CA ASP A 120 -2.69 10.73 -14.35
C ASP A 120 -1.79 10.01 -15.37
N SER A 121 -0.48 10.03 -15.14
CA SER A 121 0.50 9.29 -15.96
C SER A 121 0.19 7.79 -15.97
N PHE A 122 -0.03 7.20 -14.79
CA PHE A 122 -0.37 5.78 -14.65
C PHE A 122 -1.77 5.45 -15.21
N CYS A 123 -2.74 6.36 -15.13
CA CYS A 123 -4.06 6.17 -15.72
C CYS A 123 -3.98 5.99 -17.25
N VAL A 124 -3.12 6.76 -17.92
CA VAL A 124 -2.87 6.60 -19.36
C VAL A 124 -2.34 5.19 -19.65
N MET A 125 -1.34 4.73 -18.87
CA MET A 125 -0.77 3.40 -19.07
C MET A 125 -1.81 2.29 -18.86
N CYS A 126 -2.55 2.34 -17.75
CA CYS A 126 -3.51 1.30 -17.37
C CYS A 126 -4.65 1.18 -18.39
N ARG A 127 -5.20 2.32 -18.86
CA ARG A 127 -6.23 2.32 -19.90
C ARG A 127 -5.71 1.75 -21.21
N ALA A 128 -4.54 2.21 -21.67
CA ALA A 128 -3.94 1.75 -22.93
C ALA A 128 -3.67 0.23 -22.89
N GLY A 129 -3.12 -0.29 -21.79
CA GLY A 129 -2.85 -1.72 -21.64
C GLY A 129 -4.12 -2.57 -21.55
N ALA A 130 -5.14 -2.09 -20.81
CA ALA A 130 -6.42 -2.78 -20.72
C ALA A 130 -7.15 -2.83 -22.07
N GLU A 131 -7.21 -1.72 -22.80
CA GLU A 131 -7.79 -1.65 -24.15
C GLU A 131 -7.05 -2.53 -25.15
N ALA A 132 -5.72 -2.70 -24.98
CA ALA A 132 -4.91 -3.59 -25.80
C ALA A 132 -5.08 -5.08 -25.49
N GLY A 133 -5.80 -5.43 -24.40
CA GLY A 133 -6.09 -6.80 -24.01
C GLY A 133 -5.08 -7.44 -23.07
N ALA A 134 -4.45 -6.66 -22.18
CA ALA A 134 -3.68 -7.20 -21.06
C ALA A 134 -4.58 -8.02 -20.11
N ASP A 135 -4.06 -9.13 -19.58
CA ASP A 135 -4.82 -10.00 -18.65
C ASP A 135 -4.69 -9.55 -17.19
N LEU A 136 -3.62 -8.81 -16.87
CA LEU A 136 -3.31 -8.28 -15.56
C LEU A 136 -2.39 -7.05 -15.68
N ILE A 137 -2.22 -6.33 -14.58
CA ILE A 137 -1.25 -5.24 -14.45
C ILE A 137 -0.20 -5.65 -13.44
N VAL A 138 1.07 -5.39 -13.75
CA VAL A 138 2.18 -5.48 -12.80
C VAL A 138 2.75 -4.09 -12.61
N ILE A 139 2.80 -3.64 -11.36
CA ILE A 139 3.51 -2.42 -10.96
C ILE A 139 4.81 -2.89 -10.30
N GLU A 140 5.97 -2.66 -10.92
CA GLU A 140 7.24 -3.20 -10.43
C GLU A 140 8.35 -2.17 -10.23
N THR A 141 9.34 -2.54 -9.42
CA THR A 141 10.54 -1.74 -9.13
C THR A 141 10.22 -0.37 -8.51
N MET A 142 9.09 -0.25 -7.82
CA MET A 142 8.75 1.00 -7.16
C MET A 142 9.62 1.21 -5.93
N SER A 143 10.21 2.40 -5.83
CA SER A 143 11.11 2.78 -4.73
C SER A 143 10.48 3.76 -3.73
N ASP A 144 9.30 4.29 -4.07
CA ASP A 144 8.52 5.21 -3.25
C ASP A 144 7.10 4.70 -3.03
N LEU A 145 6.65 4.69 -1.76
CA LEU A 145 5.34 4.14 -1.40
C LEU A 145 4.19 5.02 -1.90
N LEU A 146 4.36 6.35 -1.94
CA LEU A 146 3.33 7.26 -2.41
C LEU A 146 3.14 7.16 -3.93
N GLU A 147 4.25 7.06 -4.66
CA GLU A 147 4.22 6.80 -6.10
C GLU A 147 3.55 5.44 -6.40
N THR A 148 3.90 4.41 -5.63
CA THR A 148 3.27 3.07 -5.76
C THR A 148 1.77 3.13 -5.51
N LYS A 149 1.35 3.91 -4.51
CA LYS A 149 -0.06 4.15 -4.22
C LYS A 149 -0.76 4.86 -5.38
N ALA A 150 -0.14 5.87 -5.99
CA ALA A 150 -0.68 6.54 -7.17
C ALA A 150 -0.89 5.55 -8.34
N ALA A 151 0.10 4.69 -8.61
CA ALA A 151 0.01 3.66 -9.64
C ALA A 151 -1.09 2.63 -9.36
N LEU A 152 -1.17 2.13 -8.13
CA LEU A 152 -2.17 1.14 -7.75
C LEU A 152 -3.57 1.72 -7.79
N LEU A 153 -3.78 2.94 -7.27
CA LEU A 153 -5.06 3.63 -7.37
C LEU A 153 -5.45 3.86 -8.83
N ALA A 154 -4.52 4.32 -9.68
CA ALA A 154 -4.78 4.49 -11.11
C ALA A 154 -5.25 3.18 -11.75
N ALA A 155 -4.57 2.06 -11.48
CA ALA A 155 -4.96 0.76 -11.99
C ALA A 155 -6.34 0.32 -11.49
N LYS A 156 -6.62 0.46 -10.18
CA LYS A 156 -7.89 0.06 -9.54
C LYS A 156 -9.09 0.94 -9.90
N GLU A 157 -8.86 2.22 -10.20
CA GLU A 157 -9.91 3.19 -10.52
C GLU A 157 -10.21 3.27 -12.02
N THR A 158 -9.31 2.77 -12.87
CA THR A 158 -9.49 2.81 -14.34
C THR A 158 -9.73 1.45 -14.97
N THR A 159 -9.45 0.34 -14.27
CA THR A 159 -9.58 -1.01 -14.79
C THR A 159 -10.07 -2.00 -13.74
N ASP A 160 -10.67 -3.11 -14.19
CA ASP A 160 -11.03 -4.25 -13.35
C ASP A 160 -9.95 -5.35 -13.31
N LEU A 161 -8.79 -5.10 -13.94
CA LEU A 161 -7.72 -6.08 -14.03
C LEU A 161 -7.12 -6.36 -12.64
N PRO A 162 -6.68 -7.62 -12.38
CA PRO A 162 -5.90 -7.91 -11.19
C PRO A 162 -4.55 -7.19 -11.25
N VAL A 163 -4.13 -6.62 -10.12
CA VAL A 163 -2.89 -5.82 -10.04
C VAL A 163 -1.90 -6.50 -9.11
N LEU A 164 -0.72 -6.83 -9.62
CA LEU A 164 0.40 -7.39 -8.88
C LEU A 164 1.36 -6.25 -8.61
N VAL A 165 1.90 -6.16 -7.39
CA VAL A 165 2.77 -5.03 -7.03
C VAL A 165 4.05 -5.51 -6.40
N THR A 166 5.20 -5.12 -6.96
CA THR A 166 6.49 -5.33 -6.33
C THR A 166 7.21 -4.02 -6.10
N MET A 167 7.80 -3.91 -4.92
CA MET A 167 8.69 -2.80 -4.56
C MET A 167 10.13 -3.30 -4.50
N THR A 168 11.08 -2.38 -4.66
CA THR A 168 12.50 -2.68 -4.55
C THR A 168 13.08 -2.11 -3.25
N PHE A 169 13.94 -2.91 -2.61
CA PHE A 169 14.51 -2.61 -1.29
C PHE A 169 16.04 -2.66 -1.36
N THR A 170 16.66 -1.85 -0.53
CA THR A 170 18.11 -1.90 -0.28
C THR A 170 18.42 -2.94 0.80
N GLU A 171 19.71 -3.29 0.99
CA GLU A 171 20.13 -4.33 1.94
C GLU A 171 19.65 -4.13 3.38
N ASN A 172 19.33 -2.88 3.78
CA ASN A 172 18.79 -2.57 5.10
C ASN A 172 17.29 -2.92 5.27
N GLY A 173 16.64 -3.48 4.24
CA GLY A 173 15.21 -3.82 4.27
C GLY A 173 14.28 -2.63 4.11
N ARG A 174 14.78 -1.49 3.59
CA ARG A 174 13.99 -0.30 3.26
C ARG A 174 14.15 0.10 1.80
N THR A 175 13.11 0.70 1.24
CA THR A 175 13.17 1.32 -0.08
C THR A 175 14.10 2.54 -0.07
N PHE A 176 14.39 3.11 -1.25
CA PHE A 176 15.20 4.33 -1.36
C PHE A 176 14.63 5.50 -0.54
N THR A 177 13.30 5.67 -0.51
CA THR A 177 12.64 6.72 0.29
C THR A 177 12.37 6.29 1.74
N GLY A 178 12.94 5.17 2.17
CA GLY A 178 12.92 4.72 3.55
C GLY A 178 11.71 3.90 3.95
N CYS A 179 10.87 3.43 3.00
CA CYS A 179 9.71 2.62 3.33
C CYS A 179 10.11 1.23 3.86
N PRO A 180 9.66 0.83 5.08
CA PRO A 180 9.90 -0.51 5.58
C PRO A 180 8.95 -1.53 4.93
N ILE A 181 9.40 -2.79 4.85
CA ILE A 181 8.64 -3.93 4.28
C ILE A 181 7.22 -4.04 4.88
N SER A 182 7.07 -3.81 6.17
CA SER A 182 5.78 -3.84 6.87
C SER A 182 4.80 -2.78 6.36
N ALA A 183 5.26 -1.55 6.13
CA ALA A 183 4.42 -0.47 5.63
C ALA A 183 4.00 -0.71 4.18
N ALA A 184 4.92 -1.20 3.34
CA ALA A 184 4.61 -1.62 1.98
C ALA A 184 3.53 -2.72 1.99
N ALA A 185 3.72 -3.79 2.75
CA ALA A 185 2.80 -4.92 2.77
C ALA A 185 1.37 -4.52 3.18
N MET A 186 1.23 -3.76 4.29
CA MET A 186 -0.07 -3.33 4.78
C MET A 186 -0.77 -2.36 3.83
N THR A 187 -0.02 -1.43 3.23
CA THR A 187 -0.57 -0.40 2.34
C THR A 187 -1.06 -1.02 1.03
N LEU A 188 -0.23 -1.85 0.40
CA LEU A 188 -0.55 -2.48 -0.89
C LEU A 188 -1.72 -3.46 -0.77
N GLU A 189 -1.78 -4.24 0.31
CA GLU A 189 -2.93 -5.09 0.57
C GLU A 189 -4.20 -4.28 0.86
N GLY A 190 -4.08 -3.20 1.65
CA GLY A 190 -5.19 -2.31 1.95
C GLY A 190 -5.83 -1.68 0.71
N LEU A 191 -5.00 -1.30 -0.26
CA LEU A 191 -5.41 -0.74 -1.56
C LEU A 191 -5.95 -1.78 -2.55
N GLY A 192 -5.92 -3.07 -2.19
CA GLY A 192 -6.52 -4.14 -2.99
C GLY A 192 -5.61 -4.72 -4.08
N ALA A 193 -4.30 -4.73 -3.88
CA ALA A 193 -3.39 -5.55 -4.69
C ALA A 193 -3.82 -7.05 -4.66
N ALA A 194 -3.62 -7.75 -5.77
CA ALA A 194 -3.94 -9.18 -5.88
C ALA A 194 -2.79 -10.08 -5.41
N ALA A 195 -1.55 -9.61 -5.54
CA ALA A 195 -0.34 -10.22 -4.99
C ALA A 195 0.71 -9.12 -4.78
N ILE A 196 1.60 -9.30 -3.82
CA ILE A 196 2.65 -8.32 -3.52
C ILE A 196 4.02 -8.98 -3.39
N GLY A 197 5.11 -8.24 -3.56
CA GLY A 197 6.42 -8.84 -3.41
C GLY A 197 7.60 -7.91 -3.60
N ILE A 198 8.74 -8.54 -3.87
CA ILE A 198 10.03 -7.86 -4.05
C ILE A 198 10.65 -8.26 -5.38
N ASN A 199 11.15 -7.26 -6.11
CA ASN A 199 11.92 -7.45 -7.32
C ASN A 199 13.15 -6.53 -7.36
N CYS A 200 14.12 -6.90 -8.18
CA CYS A 200 15.30 -6.10 -8.50
C CYS A 200 16.21 -5.77 -7.29
N SER A 201 17.20 -4.90 -7.52
CA SER A 201 18.27 -4.43 -6.63
C SER A 201 19.23 -5.49 -6.09
N LEU A 202 18.70 -6.62 -5.62
CA LEU A 202 19.42 -7.60 -4.81
C LEU A 202 19.25 -9.02 -5.36
N GLY A 203 20.17 -9.90 -4.96
CA GLY A 203 20.11 -11.32 -5.29
C GLY A 203 19.14 -12.11 -4.42
N PRO A 204 18.93 -13.41 -4.71
CA PRO A 204 18.02 -14.25 -3.94
C PRO A 204 18.46 -14.43 -2.48
N ARG A 205 19.76 -14.39 -2.20
CA ARG A 205 20.29 -14.51 -0.84
C ARG A 205 19.84 -13.35 0.05
N GLU A 206 19.95 -12.12 -0.45
CA GLU A 206 19.63 -10.91 0.30
C GLU A 206 18.12 -10.68 0.39
N ILE A 207 17.36 -11.06 -0.64
CA ILE A 207 15.90 -10.89 -0.67
C ILE A 207 15.16 -11.90 0.22
N LEU A 208 15.69 -13.11 0.42
CA LEU A 208 15.03 -14.14 1.24
C LEU A 208 14.59 -13.65 2.64
N PRO A 209 15.45 -13.03 3.48
CA PRO A 209 15.02 -12.52 4.79
C PRO A 209 13.94 -11.42 4.66
N MET A 210 13.95 -10.64 3.59
CA MET A 210 12.94 -9.61 3.34
C MET A 210 11.59 -10.23 2.99
N MET A 211 11.57 -11.34 2.24
CA MET A 211 10.34 -12.09 1.95
C MET A 211 9.78 -12.76 3.20
N GLN A 212 10.63 -13.28 4.07
CA GLN A 212 10.21 -13.82 5.37
C GLN A 212 9.59 -12.74 6.26
N GLU A 213 10.11 -11.51 6.22
CA GLU A 213 9.51 -10.38 6.90
C GLU A 213 8.16 -10.00 6.29
N MET A 214 8.09 -9.85 4.95
CA MET A 214 6.86 -9.50 4.25
C MET A 214 5.72 -10.50 4.52
N ALA A 215 6.05 -11.79 4.62
CA ALA A 215 5.09 -12.86 4.91
C ALA A 215 4.37 -12.70 6.27
N LYS A 216 4.91 -11.93 7.22
CA LYS A 216 4.27 -11.65 8.53
C LYS A 216 3.17 -10.60 8.43
N TRP A 217 3.19 -9.76 7.40
CA TRP A 217 2.36 -8.55 7.30
C TRP A 217 1.23 -8.66 6.27
N THR A 218 1.21 -9.71 5.46
CA THR A 218 0.17 -9.92 4.44
C THR A 218 -0.29 -11.36 4.32
N ASN A 219 -1.55 -11.51 3.92
CA ASN A 219 -2.13 -12.79 3.51
C ASN A 219 -2.19 -12.96 1.99
N LEU A 220 -1.87 -11.91 1.22
CA LEU A 220 -1.85 -11.97 -0.24
C LEU A 220 -0.75 -12.91 -0.73
N PRO A 221 -0.94 -13.57 -1.89
CA PRO A 221 0.15 -14.26 -2.57
C PRO A 221 1.41 -13.40 -2.67
N LEU A 222 2.57 -14.03 -2.47
CA LEU A 222 3.86 -13.36 -2.49
C LEU A 222 4.58 -13.58 -3.82
N ILE A 223 5.25 -12.53 -4.28
CA ILE A 223 6.05 -12.48 -5.52
C ILE A 223 7.54 -12.32 -5.19
N ALA A 224 8.40 -13.10 -5.83
CA ALA A 224 9.85 -12.92 -5.78
C ALA A 224 10.43 -12.91 -7.21
N LYS A 225 11.05 -11.78 -7.58
CA LYS A 225 11.84 -11.63 -8.83
C LYS A 225 13.23 -11.04 -8.50
N PRO A 226 14.11 -11.78 -7.81
CA PRO A 226 15.46 -11.31 -7.51
C PRO A 226 16.30 -11.12 -8.78
N ASN A 227 17.36 -10.32 -8.70
CA ASN A 227 18.39 -10.27 -9.73
C ASN A 227 19.19 -11.58 -9.77
N ALA A 228 19.91 -11.83 -10.87
CA ALA A 228 20.87 -12.93 -10.98
C ALA A 228 22.15 -12.67 -10.16
N GLY A 229 22.00 -12.39 -8.87
CA GLY A 229 23.03 -11.89 -7.97
C GLY A 229 23.16 -10.37 -7.99
N LEU A 230 24.12 -9.86 -7.22
CA LEU A 230 24.55 -8.47 -7.33
C LEU A 230 25.38 -8.30 -8.60
N PRO A 231 25.20 -7.21 -9.36
CA PRO A 231 26.03 -6.96 -10.52
C PRO A 231 27.46 -6.63 -10.07
N ASP A 232 28.43 -7.00 -10.90
CA ASP A 232 29.80 -6.51 -10.76
C ASP A 232 29.81 -4.98 -10.82
N PRO A 233 30.40 -4.28 -9.83
CA PRO A 233 30.36 -2.83 -9.78
C PRO A 233 31.16 -2.15 -10.90
N VAL A 234 32.05 -2.87 -11.59
CA VAL A 234 32.90 -2.34 -12.67
C VAL A 234 32.30 -2.63 -14.04
N THR A 235 31.86 -3.86 -14.26
CA THR A 235 31.38 -4.35 -15.57
C THR A 235 29.86 -4.34 -15.70
N GLY A 236 29.12 -4.33 -14.58
CA GLY A 236 27.67 -4.46 -14.55
C GLY A 236 27.17 -5.89 -14.84
N GLU A 237 28.08 -6.85 -14.99
CA GLU A 237 27.73 -8.24 -15.30
C GLU A 237 27.18 -9.00 -14.08
N TYR A 238 26.31 -9.97 -14.33
CA TYR A 238 25.72 -10.84 -13.32
C TYR A 238 26.38 -12.22 -13.40
N PHE A 239 26.82 -12.75 -12.26
CA PHE A 239 27.59 -14.01 -12.22
C PHE A 239 26.84 -15.21 -11.65
N LEU A 240 25.66 -15.02 -11.05
CA LEU A 240 24.92 -16.13 -10.47
C LEU A 240 24.41 -17.03 -11.59
N THR A 241 24.68 -18.32 -11.54
CA THR A 241 24.23 -19.27 -12.56
C THR A 241 22.73 -19.60 -12.39
N PRO A 242 22.05 -20.11 -13.42
CA PRO A 242 20.66 -20.58 -13.29
C PRO A 242 20.46 -21.60 -12.17
N GLU A 243 21.38 -22.55 -12.02
CA GLU A 243 21.35 -23.58 -10.98
C GLU A 243 21.55 -22.97 -9.59
N ASP A 244 22.56 -22.12 -9.40
CA ASP A 244 22.81 -21.46 -8.11
C ASP A 244 21.63 -20.56 -7.71
N PHE A 245 21.02 -19.87 -8.67
CA PHE A 245 19.82 -19.07 -8.44
C PHE A 245 18.65 -19.96 -8.01
N ALA A 246 18.40 -21.05 -8.72
CA ALA A 246 17.31 -21.98 -8.43
C ALA A 246 17.45 -22.63 -7.04
N ASP A 247 18.68 -22.89 -6.58
CA ASP A 247 18.95 -23.51 -5.27
C ASP A 247 18.42 -22.71 -4.07
N PHE A 248 18.19 -21.40 -4.21
CA PHE A 248 17.55 -20.59 -3.17
C PHE A 248 16.02 -20.75 -3.14
N MET A 249 15.38 -21.07 -4.26
CA MET A 249 13.91 -20.99 -4.42
C MET A 249 13.09 -21.89 -3.48
N PRO A 250 13.55 -23.09 -3.06
CA PRO A 250 12.84 -23.86 -2.04
C PRO A 250 12.61 -23.07 -0.73
N GLN A 251 13.57 -22.24 -0.30
CA GLN A 251 13.43 -21.44 0.93
C GLN A 251 12.39 -20.32 0.77
N PHE A 252 12.24 -19.79 -0.44
CA PHE A 252 11.17 -18.86 -0.79
C PHE A 252 9.80 -19.57 -0.81
N ALA A 253 9.74 -20.79 -1.35
CA ALA A 253 8.52 -21.60 -1.30
C ALA A 253 8.09 -21.86 0.15
N ASP A 254 9.04 -22.18 1.03
CA ASP A 254 8.81 -22.40 2.47
C ASP A 254 8.25 -21.15 3.18
N CYS A 255 8.64 -19.93 2.77
CA CYS A 255 8.09 -18.70 3.34
C CYS A 255 6.72 -18.30 2.75
N GLY A 256 6.21 -19.07 1.79
CA GLY A 256 4.88 -18.91 1.23
C GLY A 256 4.83 -18.16 -0.11
N VAL A 257 5.97 -17.95 -0.77
CA VAL A 257 6.03 -17.38 -2.14
C VAL A 257 5.29 -18.28 -3.11
N GLN A 258 4.45 -17.67 -3.94
CA GLN A 258 3.68 -18.35 -4.97
C GLN A 258 4.14 -17.95 -6.37
N PHE A 259 4.51 -16.69 -6.57
CA PHE A 259 4.94 -16.18 -7.87
C PHE A 259 6.46 -16.07 -7.92
N PHE A 260 7.08 -16.77 -8.87
CA PHE A 260 8.53 -16.86 -9.01
C PHE A 260 8.96 -16.36 -10.39
N GLY A 261 9.94 -15.47 -10.45
CA GLY A 261 10.61 -15.10 -11.69
C GLY A 261 12.02 -14.60 -11.43
N GLY A 262 12.56 -13.87 -12.40
CA GLY A 262 13.82 -13.16 -12.25
C GLY A 262 13.71 -11.73 -12.74
N CYS A 263 14.65 -10.88 -12.31
CA CYS A 263 14.77 -9.49 -12.79
C CYS A 263 16.05 -9.34 -13.61
N CYS A 264 16.91 -8.37 -13.28
CA CYS A 264 18.11 -8.08 -14.07
C CYS A 264 19.10 -9.25 -14.03
N GLY A 265 19.66 -9.58 -15.20
CA GLY A 265 20.61 -10.68 -15.38
C GLY A 265 19.97 -12.06 -15.54
N SER A 266 18.67 -12.19 -15.28
CA SER A 266 17.98 -13.47 -15.46
C SER A 266 17.55 -13.68 -16.91
N THR A 267 17.81 -14.88 -17.43
CA THR A 267 17.47 -15.34 -18.80
C THR A 267 16.45 -16.49 -18.74
N PRO A 268 15.91 -16.97 -19.89
CA PRO A 268 14.99 -18.10 -19.89
C PRO A 268 15.54 -19.37 -19.20
N ALA A 269 16.86 -19.56 -19.19
CA ALA A 269 17.50 -20.68 -18.48
C ALA A 269 17.24 -20.64 -16.96
N PHE A 270 17.16 -19.45 -16.36
CA PHE A 270 16.84 -19.29 -14.94
C PHE A 270 15.42 -19.74 -14.65
N ILE A 271 14.45 -19.32 -15.47
CA ILE A 271 13.04 -19.71 -15.29
C ILE A 271 12.87 -21.23 -15.39
N ALA A 272 13.49 -21.85 -16.39
CA ALA A 272 13.48 -23.30 -16.54
C ALA A 272 14.14 -24.02 -15.33
N ALA A 273 15.26 -23.50 -14.81
CA ALA A 273 15.94 -24.06 -13.65
C ALA A 273 15.09 -23.95 -12.38
N VAL A 274 14.47 -22.79 -12.13
CA VAL A 274 13.56 -22.56 -10.99
C VAL A 274 12.37 -23.51 -11.04
N ARG A 275 11.72 -23.64 -12.20
CA ARG A 275 10.59 -24.56 -12.39
C ARG A 275 10.97 -26.00 -12.09
N ARG A 276 12.09 -26.48 -12.63
CA ARG A 276 12.62 -27.82 -12.38
C ARG A 276 12.95 -28.02 -10.89
N LYS A 277 13.51 -27.01 -10.22
CA LYS A 277 13.86 -27.11 -8.79
C LYS A 277 12.63 -27.18 -7.89
N LEU A 278 11.55 -26.48 -8.25
CA LEU A 278 10.31 -26.45 -7.48
C LEU A 278 9.36 -27.62 -7.79
N GLU A 279 9.70 -28.50 -8.73
CA GLU A 279 8.88 -29.66 -9.04
C GLU A 279 8.75 -30.60 -7.82
N GLY A 280 7.51 -30.92 -7.44
CA GLY A 280 7.21 -31.74 -6.26
C GLY A 280 7.32 -31.03 -4.91
N ILE A 281 7.77 -29.77 -4.87
CA ILE A 281 7.81 -28.96 -3.65
C ILE A 281 6.41 -28.40 -3.35
N ARG A 282 6.08 -28.29 -2.07
CA ARG A 282 4.86 -27.63 -1.59
C ARG A 282 5.21 -26.29 -0.97
N ARG A 283 4.37 -25.31 -1.22
CA ARG A 283 4.46 -23.98 -0.62
C ARG A 283 4.15 -24.03 0.87
N GLY A 284 4.93 -23.31 1.66
CA GLY A 284 4.70 -23.14 3.08
C GLY A 284 3.32 -22.54 3.38
N ARG A 285 2.67 -23.06 4.42
CA ARG A 285 1.41 -22.51 4.92
C ARG A 285 1.69 -21.30 5.80
N ARG A 286 1.04 -20.17 5.51
CA ARG A 286 1.08 -18.97 6.35
C ARG A 286 -0.08 -18.98 7.35
N ALA A 287 0.18 -18.53 8.57
CA ALA A 287 -0.75 -18.61 9.70
C ALA A 287 -2.03 -17.77 9.54
N GLY A 288 -2.10 -16.88 8.55
CA GLY A 288 -3.31 -16.12 8.24
C GLY A 288 -3.61 -14.95 9.20
N GLN A 289 -2.93 -14.88 10.34
CA GLN A 289 -3.12 -13.82 11.33
C GLN A 289 -2.13 -12.69 11.11
N ARG A 290 -2.65 -11.49 10.87
CA ARG A 290 -1.85 -10.27 10.79
C ARG A 290 -1.95 -9.51 12.11
N PRO A 291 -0.86 -8.90 12.56
CA PRO A 291 -0.92 -8.00 13.70
C PRO A 291 -1.80 -6.77 13.39
N ALA A 292 -2.50 -6.26 14.41
CA ALA A 292 -3.12 -4.95 14.34
C ALA A 292 -2.02 -3.88 14.34
N ALA A 293 -1.95 -3.08 13.27
CA ALA A 293 -0.89 -2.09 13.08
C ALA A 293 -1.34 -0.97 12.12
N VAL A 294 -0.65 0.16 12.23
CA VAL A 294 -0.79 1.34 11.36
C VAL A 294 0.59 1.81 10.93
N CYS A 295 0.68 2.57 9.83
CA CYS A 295 1.98 3.01 9.32
C CYS A 295 1.91 4.34 8.59
N SER A 296 2.96 5.13 8.73
CA SER A 296 3.33 6.18 7.78
C SER A 296 4.16 5.57 6.64
N GLY A 297 4.73 6.43 5.78
CA GLY A 297 5.60 5.99 4.69
C GLY A 297 6.91 5.38 5.18
N THR A 298 7.33 5.67 6.41
CA THR A 298 8.67 5.33 6.91
C THR A 298 8.66 4.63 8.27
N ARG A 299 7.50 4.52 8.94
CA ARG A 299 7.36 3.88 10.25
C ARG A 299 6.12 3.01 10.32
N THR A 300 6.25 1.84 10.96
CA THR A 300 5.13 0.99 11.35
C THR A 300 4.99 1.00 12.87
N VAL A 301 3.76 1.15 13.36
CA VAL A 301 3.40 1.08 14.78
C VAL A 301 2.51 -0.13 14.99
N LEU A 302 3.02 -1.09 15.75
CA LEU A 302 2.30 -2.28 16.17
C LEU A 302 1.36 -1.95 17.34
N LEU A 303 0.13 -2.43 17.33
CA LEU A 303 -0.88 -2.17 18.38
C LEU A 303 -0.95 -3.35 19.36
N ASP A 304 0.20 -3.76 19.87
CA ASP A 304 0.40 -4.87 20.82
C ASP A 304 0.48 -4.40 22.29
N MET A 305 0.53 -3.10 22.51
CA MET A 305 0.56 -2.44 23.80
C MET A 305 -0.19 -1.10 23.71
N PRO A 306 -0.50 -0.43 24.84
CA PRO A 306 -1.06 0.92 24.79
C PRO A 306 -0.17 1.86 23.96
N ARG A 307 -0.78 2.56 23.01
CA ARG A 307 -0.13 3.58 22.16
C ARG A 307 -0.68 4.95 22.47
N VAL A 308 0.19 5.95 22.50
CA VAL A 308 -0.19 7.35 22.76
C VAL A 308 -0.56 8.03 21.44
N ILE A 309 -1.80 8.52 21.34
CA ILE A 309 -2.25 9.36 20.23
C ILE A 309 -2.21 10.83 20.67
N GLY A 310 -1.35 11.63 20.04
CA GLY A 310 -1.24 13.05 20.34
C GLY A 310 -2.45 13.84 19.84
N GLU A 311 -3.19 14.50 20.75
CA GLU A 311 -4.45 15.22 20.46
C GLU A 311 -4.31 16.73 20.20
N ARG A 312 -3.07 17.26 20.12
CA ARG A 312 -2.87 18.72 20.13
C ARG A 312 -3.18 19.39 18.80
N ILE A 313 -3.09 18.70 17.67
CA ILE A 313 -3.42 19.21 16.33
C ILE A 313 -4.95 19.14 16.15
N ASN A 314 -5.64 20.00 16.90
CA ASN A 314 -7.09 20.10 16.90
C ASN A 314 -7.50 21.52 17.30
N PRO A 315 -8.24 22.28 16.46
CA PRO A 315 -8.59 23.67 16.73
C PRO A 315 -9.68 23.85 17.79
N THR A 316 -10.35 22.78 18.22
CA THR A 316 -11.45 22.84 19.21
C THR A 316 -10.97 23.47 20.51
N GLY A 317 -11.52 24.64 20.85
CA GLY A 317 -11.14 25.40 22.04
C GLY A 317 -9.76 26.07 21.99
N LYS A 318 -8.99 25.92 20.90
CA LYS A 318 -7.61 26.43 20.77
C LYS A 318 -7.53 27.61 19.80
N LYS A 319 -7.61 28.83 20.33
CA LYS A 319 -7.61 30.09 19.54
C LYS A 319 -6.41 30.20 18.58
N ARG A 320 -5.20 29.85 19.03
CA ARG A 320 -3.99 29.95 18.19
C ARG A 320 -4.01 28.96 17.03
N MET A 321 -4.38 27.70 17.26
CA MET A 321 -4.52 26.67 16.23
C MET A 321 -5.58 27.06 15.19
N LYS A 322 -6.75 27.52 15.65
CA LYS A 322 -7.78 28.02 14.73
C LYS A 322 -7.26 29.14 13.83
N GLN A 323 -6.54 30.11 14.40
CA GLN A 323 -5.98 31.21 13.62
C GLN A 323 -4.92 30.72 12.62
N ALA A 324 -4.03 29.82 13.04
CA ALA A 324 -3.03 29.23 12.16
C ALA A 324 -3.65 28.51 10.95
N LEU A 325 -4.70 27.72 11.15
CA LEU A 325 -5.44 27.07 10.05
C LEU A 325 -6.07 28.09 9.10
N LEU A 326 -6.67 29.17 9.63
CA LEU A 326 -7.28 30.24 8.81
C LEU A 326 -6.24 31.02 8.00
N ASP A 327 -5.05 31.21 8.56
CA ASP A 327 -3.95 31.93 7.91
C ASP A 327 -3.12 31.04 6.97
N GLY A 328 -3.39 29.73 6.94
CA GLY A 328 -2.59 28.76 6.18
C GLY A 328 -1.18 28.53 6.75
N ASP A 329 -0.98 28.80 8.04
CA ASP A 329 0.29 28.66 8.76
C ASP A 329 0.60 27.17 9.04
N MET A 330 1.09 26.47 8.00
CA MET A 330 1.48 25.06 8.09
C MET A 330 2.71 24.82 8.99
N ASP A 331 3.54 25.84 9.20
CA ASP A 331 4.71 25.75 10.09
C ASP A 331 4.28 25.63 11.55
N TYR A 332 3.18 26.26 11.95
CA TYR A 332 2.59 26.02 13.27
C TYR A 332 2.17 24.56 13.47
N LEU A 333 1.57 23.92 12.45
CA LEU A 333 1.19 22.51 12.50
C LEU A 333 2.41 21.59 12.58
N ARG A 334 3.46 21.88 11.78
CA ARG A 334 4.76 21.19 11.86
C ARG A 334 5.34 21.27 13.27
N GLY A 335 5.31 22.46 13.89
CA GLY A 335 5.80 22.67 15.26
C GLY A 335 5.05 21.84 16.31
N GLU A 336 3.72 21.76 16.22
CA GLU A 336 2.91 20.92 17.12
C GLU A 336 3.15 19.41 16.87
N ALA A 337 3.41 19.00 15.64
CA ALA A 337 3.78 17.62 15.32
C ALA A 337 5.14 17.22 15.93
N ILE A 338 6.16 18.08 15.77
CA ILE A 338 7.49 17.88 16.38
C ILE A 338 7.35 17.79 17.91
N THR A 339 6.67 18.77 18.52
CA THR A 339 6.51 18.84 19.98
C THR A 339 5.85 17.57 20.54
N GLN A 340 4.82 17.05 19.87
CA GLN A 340 4.16 15.82 20.32
C GLN A 340 4.99 14.57 20.07
N THR A 341 5.76 14.54 18.97
CA THR A 341 6.70 13.44 18.68
C THR A 341 7.77 13.38 19.76
N GLU A 342 8.37 14.51 20.13
CA GLU A 342 9.37 14.61 21.21
C GLU A 342 8.80 14.29 22.59
N ALA A 343 7.50 14.56 22.81
CA ALA A 343 6.79 14.20 24.03
C ALA A 343 6.43 12.70 24.12
N GLY A 344 6.74 11.91 23.09
CA GLY A 344 6.55 10.45 23.10
C GLY A 344 5.21 9.98 22.55
N ALA A 345 4.54 10.76 21.68
CA ALA A 345 3.41 10.26 20.91
C ALA A 345 3.87 9.12 19.97
N ASP A 346 3.04 8.08 19.83
CA ASP A 346 3.24 7.00 18.85
C ASP A 346 2.50 7.28 17.53
N ILE A 347 1.41 8.04 17.61
CA ILE A 347 0.49 8.40 16.52
C ILE A 347 0.06 9.86 16.76
N LEU A 348 -0.23 10.62 15.71
CA LEU A 348 -0.78 11.98 15.83
C LEU A 348 -2.20 12.05 15.30
N ASP A 349 -3.13 12.56 16.11
CA ASP A 349 -4.47 12.94 15.68
C ASP A 349 -4.42 14.31 14.98
N VAL A 350 -5.05 14.40 13.81
CA VAL A 350 -5.04 15.59 12.95
C VAL A 350 -6.46 15.97 12.60
N ASN A 351 -6.94 17.01 13.27
CA ASN A 351 -8.24 17.63 13.05
C ASN A 351 -8.06 19.07 12.56
N VAL A 352 -8.68 19.42 11.44
CA VAL A 352 -8.68 20.79 10.88
C VAL A 352 -10.07 21.44 10.91
N GLY A 353 -11.05 20.77 11.51
CA GLY A 353 -12.45 21.17 11.55
C GLY A 353 -12.67 22.39 12.42
N THR A 354 -12.88 23.54 11.78
CA THR A 354 -13.29 24.78 12.44
C THR A 354 -14.13 25.64 11.50
N PRO A 355 -15.10 26.42 12.01
CA PRO A 355 -15.87 27.34 11.16
C PRO A 355 -14.97 28.25 10.32
N GLY A 356 -15.24 28.34 9.03
CA GLY A 356 -14.50 29.15 8.06
C GLY A 356 -13.41 28.41 7.27
N ILE A 357 -13.17 27.13 7.55
CA ILE A 357 -12.20 26.30 6.82
C ILE A 357 -12.90 25.39 5.82
N ASN A 358 -12.33 25.26 4.63
CA ASN A 358 -12.65 24.19 3.69
C ASN A 358 -11.80 22.96 4.06
N GLU A 359 -12.36 22.05 4.86
CA GLU A 359 -11.63 20.86 5.35
C GLU A 359 -11.09 20.01 4.19
N ALA A 360 -11.85 19.88 3.10
CA ALA A 360 -11.45 19.11 1.92
C ALA A 360 -10.20 19.65 1.22
N ALA A 361 -9.92 20.95 1.34
CA ALA A 361 -8.69 21.53 0.83
C ALA A 361 -7.56 21.52 1.88
N VAL A 362 -7.89 21.78 3.16
CA VAL A 362 -6.89 22.04 4.20
C VAL A 362 -6.34 20.76 4.83
N LEU A 363 -7.17 19.72 5.03
CA LEU A 363 -6.73 18.46 5.64
C LEU A 363 -5.58 17.78 4.86
N PRO A 364 -5.64 17.59 3.53
CA PRO A 364 -4.52 16.99 2.79
C PRO A 364 -3.24 17.84 2.87
N MET A 365 -3.35 19.18 2.87
CA MET A 365 -2.19 20.07 3.04
C MET A 365 -1.56 19.93 4.42
N ALA A 366 -2.39 19.88 5.47
CA ALA A 366 -1.94 19.65 6.84
C ALA A 366 -1.24 18.29 6.99
N VAL A 367 -1.82 17.24 6.41
CA VAL A 367 -1.25 15.88 6.40
C VAL A 367 0.13 15.88 5.74
N GLN A 368 0.26 16.47 4.55
CA GLN A 368 1.56 16.57 3.85
C GLN A 368 2.59 17.34 4.69
N ALA A 369 2.22 18.52 5.20
CA ALA A 369 3.11 19.34 6.01
C ALA A 369 3.60 18.61 7.28
N ILE A 370 2.71 17.89 7.97
CA ILE A 370 3.06 17.12 9.17
C ILE A 370 4.02 16.00 8.84
N MET A 371 3.77 15.23 7.77
CA MET A 371 4.60 14.09 7.39
C MET A 371 6.01 14.48 6.91
N GLU A 372 6.24 15.74 6.56
CA GLU A 372 7.60 16.25 6.27
C GLU A 372 8.50 16.30 7.51
N VAL A 373 7.92 16.37 8.71
CA VAL A 373 8.67 16.60 9.97
C VAL A 373 8.55 15.47 10.98
N THR A 374 7.73 14.46 10.73
CA THR A 374 7.56 13.30 11.61
C THR A 374 7.41 12.01 10.83
N ASP A 375 7.93 10.91 11.39
CA ASP A 375 7.71 9.57 10.88
C ASP A 375 6.47 8.90 11.50
N LEU A 376 5.78 9.54 12.46
CA LEU A 376 4.64 8.94 13.14
C LEU A 376 3.44 8.74 12.18
N PRO A 377 2.70 7.62 12.30
CA PRO A 377 1.42 7.45 11.63
C PRO A 377 0.40 8.50 12.08
N LEU A 378 -0.57 8.81 11.23
CA LEU A 378 -1.60 9.81 11.51
C LEU A 378 -2.97 9.17 11.71
N GLN A 379 -3.74 9.76 12.61
CA GLN A 379 -5.17 9.58 12.75
C GLN A 379 -5.87 10.81 12.13
N LEU A 380 -6.55 10.60 11.01
CA LEU A 380 -7.25 11.63 10.25
C LEU A 380 -8.62 11.87 10.89
N ASP A 381 -8.78 12.99 11.59
CA ASP A 381 -9.99 13.34 12.33
C ASP A 381 -10.83 14.36 11.57
N SER A 382 -11.89 13.88 10.93
CA SER A 382 -12.88 14.73 10.25
C SER A 382 -14.23 14.03 10.13
N SER A 383 -15.28 14.84 10.19
CA SER A 383 -16.66 14.42 9.89
C SER A 383 -17.07 14.63 8.43
N ASP A 384 -16.22 15.28 7.63
CA ASP A 384 -16.44 15.54 6.21
C ASP A 384 -15.86 14.40 5.35
N PRO A 385 -16.70 13.60 4.67
CA PRO A 385 -16.23 12.51 3.81
C PRO A 385 -15.31 12.99 2.68
N ALA A 386 -15.50 14.20 2.14
CA ALA A 386 -14.66 14.73 1.08
C ALA A 386 -13.26 15.07 1.59
N ALA A 387 -13.14 15.55 2.84
CA ALA A 387 -11.85 15.80 3.48
C ALA A 387 -11.11 14.50 3.78
N LEU A 388 -11.82 13.50 4.32
CA LEU A 388 -11.25 12.17 4.53
C LEU A 388 -10.75 11.57 3.23
N GLU A 389 -11.55 11.60 2.16
CA GLU A 389 -11.16 11.10 0.84
C GLU A 389 -9.90 11.79 0.30
N ALA A 390 -9.86 13.12 0.31
CA ALA A 390 -8.72 13.89 -0.19
C ALA A 390 -7.43 13.58 0.60
N ALA A 391 -7.52 13.49 1.93
CA ALA A 391 -6.38 13.17 2.78
C ALA A 391 -5.92 11.71 2.64
N LEU A 392 -6.87 10.76 2.60
CA LEU A 392 -6.59 9.34 2.40
C LEU A 392 -5.91 9.08 1.06
N ARG A 393 -6.29 9.81 0.00
CA ARG A 393 -5.71 9.67 -1.34
C ARG A 393 -4.21 9.93 -1.36
N ILE A 394 -3.73 10.95 -0.63
CA ILE A 394 -2.31 11.35 -0.63
C ILE A 394 -1.51 10.77 0.55
N TYR A 395 -2.13 9.99 1.43
CA TYR A 395 -1.44 9.44 2.60
C TYR A 395 -0.55 8.23 2.22
N PRO A 396 0.78 8.29 2.42
CA PRO A 396 1.73 7.24 2.03
C PRO A 396 1.79 6.13 3.09
N GLY A 397 0.70 5.39 3.31
CA GLY A 397 0.67 4.37 4.34
C GLY A 397 -0.74 3.91 4.68
N LYS A 398 -0.89 3.40 5.90
CA LYS A 398 -2.16 2.98 6.50
C LYS A 398 -2.48 3.87 7.70
N PRO A 399 -3.29 4.93 7.51
CA PRO A 399 -3.68 5.83 8.58
C PRO A 399 -4.85 5.23 9.38
N ILE A 400 -5.24 5.92 10.44
CA ILE A 400 -6.51 5.69 11.15
C ILE A 400 -7.50 6.76 10.68
N VAL A 401 -8.71 6.39 10.30
CA VAL A 401 -9.82 7.32 10.14
C VAL A 401 -10.53 7.49 11.49
N ASN A 402 -10.67 8.73 11.94
CA ASN A 402 -11.46 9.12 13.11
C ASN A 402 -12.60 10.04 12.60
N SER A 403 -13.83 9.57 12.48
CA SER A 403 -14.34 8.24 12.87
C SER A 403 -15.58 7.85 12.07
N VAL A 404 -16.02 6.61 12.27
CA VAL A 404 -17.37 6.15 11.93
C VAL A 404 -18.19 6.01 13.21
N ASN A 405 -19.51 6.09 13.12
CA ASN A 405 -20.40 5.80 14.25
C ASN A 405 -21.53 4.86 13.83
N GLY A 406 -22.38 4.50 14.80
CA GLY A 406 -23.47 3.55 14.61
C GLY A 406 -24.62 4.05 13.73
N LYS A 407 -24.63 5.33 13.29
CA LYS A 407 -25.69 5.87 12.43
C LYS A 407 -25.62 5.27 11.04
N ALA A 408 -26.77 4.96 10.45
CA ALA A 408 -26.82 4.34 9.12
C ALA A 408 -26.14 5.16 8.01
N GLU A 409 -26.22 6.49 8.07
CA GLU A 409 -25.56 7.39 7.13
C GLU A 409 -24.03 7.36 7.26
N SER A 410 -23.50 7.45 8.49
CA SER A 410 -22.05 7.40 8.76
C SER A 410 -21.42 6.09 8.27
N LEU A 411 -22.08 4.96 8.51
CA LEU A 411 -21.62 3.66 8.02
C LEU A 411 -21.54 3.60 6.49
N LYS A 412 -22.51 4.22 5.80
CA LYS A 412 -22.59 4.22 4.33
C LYS A 412 -21.59 5.17 3.67
N THR A 413 -21.19 6.24 4.33
CA THR A 413 -20.27 7.23 3.77
C THR A 413 -18.81 6.93 4.12
N VAL A 414 -18.52 6.56 5.37
CA VAL A 414 -17.13 6.44 5.86
C VAL A 414 -16.52 5.07 5.52
N LEU A 415 -17.24 3.96 5.73
CA LEU A 415 -16.66 2.63 5.54
C LEU A 415 -16.22 2.34 4.09
N PRO A 416 -16.93 2.78 3.03
CA PRO A 416 -16.43 2.62 1.67
C PRO A 416 -15.08 3.33 1.44
N LEU A 417 -14.88 4.52 2.00
CA LEU A 417 -13.60 5.24 1.91
C LEU A 417 -12.47 4.47 2.62
N VAL A 418 -12.75 3.98 3.83
CA VAL A 418 -11.80 3.14 4.59
C VAL A 418 -11.42 1.90 3.80
N LYS A 419 -12.39 1.25 3.16
CA LYS A 419 -12.14 0.06 2.34
C LYS A 419 -11.34 0.38 1.08
N HIS A 420 -11.67 1.47 0.38
CA HIS A 420 -11.03 1.87 -0.87
C HIS A 420 -9.55 2.23 -0.67
N TYR A 421 -9.25 3.00 0.37
CA TYR A 421 -7.90 3.48 0.66
C TYR A 421 -7.11 2.61 1.64
N GLY A 422 -7.69 1.52 2.14
CA GLY A 422 -7.00 0.55 2.99
C GLY A 422 -6.70 1.01 4.42
N ALA A 423 -7.45 1.97 4.96
CA ALA A 423 -7.20 2.54 6.29
C ALA A 423 -7.69 1.65 7.44
N ALA A 424 -7.22 1.96 8.65
CA ALA A 424 -7.89 1.55 9.89
C ALA A 424 -9.02 2.54 10.23
N ILE A 425 -9.95 2.15 11.09
CA ILE A 425 -11.12 2.95 11.44
C ILE A 425 -11.42 2.89 12.93
N VAL A 426 -11.68 4.05 13.53
CA VAL A 426 -12.26 4.17 14.87
C VAL A 426 -13.77 4.24 14.76
N GLY A 427 -14.46 3.29 15.40
CA GLY A 427 -15.91 3.26 15.56
C GLY A 427 -16.34 3.83 16.90
N LEU A 428 -17.03 4.97 16.90
CA LEU A 428 -17.64 5.55 18.09
C LEU A 428 -18.93 4.80 18.45
N THR A 429 -19.06 4.32 19.68
CA THR A 429 -20.24 3.58 20.14
C THR A 429 -21.43 4.50 20.47
N LEU A 430 -21.84 5.31 19.50
CA LEU A 430 -23.05 6.15 19.52
C LEU A 430 -23.88 5.92 18.26
N ASP A 431 -25.16 6.25 18.29
CA ASP A 431 -26.03 6.15 17.12
C ASP A 431 -27.04 7.30 16.99
N GLU A 432 -28.17 7.07 16.31
CA GLU A 432 -29.24 8.04 16.13
C GLU A 432 -29.78 8.58 17.46
N ASN A 433 -29.72 7.78 18.54
CA ASN A 433 -30.19 8.16 19.87
C ASN A 433 -29.10 8.84 20.72
N GLY A 434 -27.91 9.09 20.16
CA GLY A 434 -26.77 9.67 20.87
C GLY A 434 -25.91 8.61 21.56
N ILE A 435 -25.28 8.99 22.67
CA ILE A 435 -24.35 8.14 23.43
C ILE A 435 -25.14 7.31 24.46
N PRO A 436 -25.14 5.97 24.37
CA PRO A 436 -25.80 5.14 25.36
C PRO A 436 -25.16 5.26 26.75
N GLN A 437 -25.97 5.17 27.80
CA GLN A 437 -25.49 5.19 29.17
C GLN A 437 -24.87 3.85 29.59
N SER A 438 -25.42 2.74 29.09
CA SER A 438 -25.00 1.39 29.49
C SER A 438 -23.88 0.83 28.61
N ALA A 439 -22.97 0.08 29.22
CA ALA A 439 -21.93 -0.67 28.53
C ALA A 439 -22.50 -1.70 27.54
N ALA A 440 -23.67 -2.27 27.86
CA ALA A 440 -24.32 -3.26 27.03
C ALA A 440 -24.78 -2.69 25.69
N GLU A 441 -25.39 -1.51 25.69
CA GLU A 441 -25.82 -0.85 24.44
C GLU A 441 -24.62 -0.40 23.62
N ARG A 442 -23.58 0.17 24.26
CA ARG A 442 -22.34 0.55 23.57
C ARG A 442 -21.68 -0.64 22.88
N PHE A 443 -21.62 -1.78 23.56
CA PHE A 443 -21.11 -3.04 22.99
C PHE A 443 -21.92 -3.48 21.76
N LEU A 444 -23.25 -3.40 21.81
CA LEU A 444 -24.10 -3.76 20.67
C LEU A 444 -23.89 -2.85 19.46
N ILE A 445 -23.71 -1.54 19.68
CA ILE A 445 -23.35 -0.60 18.61
C ILE A 445 -21.97 -0.94 18.04
N GLY A 446 -20.97 -1.19 18.89
CA GLY A 446 -19.63 -1.60 18.48
C GLY A 446 -19.63 -2.86 17.61
N LYS A 447 -20.40 -3.89 18.03
CA LYS A 447 -20.61 -5.11 17.23
C LYS A 447 -21.28 -4.80 15.89
N ARG A 448 -22.27 -3.92 15.86
CA ARG A 448 -22.93 -3.49 14.62
C ARG A 448 -21.95 -2.82 13.66
N ILE A 449 -21.05 -1.95 14.15
CA ILE A 449 -20.01 -1.31 13.34
C ILE A 449 -19.06 -2.36 12.76
N LEU A 450 -18.56 -3.27 13.61
CA LEU A 450 -17.70 -4.37 13.19
C LEU A 450 -18.35 -5.23 12.09
N ASP A 451 -19.60 -5.65 12.29
CA ASP A 451 -20.33 -6.49 11.35
C ASP A 451 -20.49 -5.78 9.98
N HIS A 452 -20.68 -4.46 9.95
CA HIS A 452 -20.72 -3.69 8.70
C HIS A 452 -19.36 -3.59 8.02
N ALA A 453 -18.31 -3.30 8.79
CA ALA A 453 -16.94 -3.19 8.26
C ALA A 453 -16.48 -4.52 7.65
N MET A 454 -16.70 -5.64 8.34
CA MET A 454 -16.35 -6.97 7.84
C MET A 454 -17.14 -7.36 6.58
N ARG A 455 -18.43 -6.98 6.47
CA ARG A 455 -19.22 -7.20 5.24
C ARG A 455 -18.64 -6.47 4.01
N LEU A 456 -18.00 -5.33 4.21
CA LEU A 456 -17.29 -4.59 3.14
C LEU A 456 -15.87 -5.13 2.89
N GLY A 457 -15.44 -6.16 3.63
CA GLY A 457 -14.09 -6.71 3.51
C GLY A 457 -13.01 -5.84 4.16
N ILE A 458 -13.38 -5.03 5.17
CA ILE A 458 -12.42 -4.40 6.08
C ILE A 458 -12.02 -5.47 7.12
N PRO A 459 -10.73 -5.79 7.25
CA PRO A 459 -10.27 -6.78 8.21
C PRO A 459 -10.59 -6.38 9.65
N LYS A 460 -10.88 -7.37 10.49
CA LYS A 460 -11.24 -7.17 11.90
C LYS A 460 -10.14 -6.40 12.65
N GLU A 461 -8.89 -6.72 12.38
CA GLU A 461 -7.69 -6.08 12.96
C GLU A 461 -7.51 -4.60 12.56
N ASN A 462 -8.32 -4.08 11.64
CA ASN A 462 -8.35 -2.66 11.24
C ASN A 462 -9.52 -1.89 11.88
N VAL A 463 -10.37 -2.54 12.68
CA VAL A 463 -11.51 -1.91 13.35
C VAL A 463 -11.18 -1.71 14.82
N PHE A 464 -11.14 -0.45 15.24
CA PHE A 464 -10.94 -0.05 16.63
C PHE A 464 -12.25 0.54 17.15
N LEU A 465 -12.54 0.38 18.44
CA LEU A 465 -13.74 0.98 19.03
C LEU A 465 -13.40 2.00 20.10
N ASP A 466 -14.03 3.17 19.99
CA ASP A 466 -14.12 4.14 21.08
C ASP A 466 -15.45 3.94 21.81
N CYS A 467 -15.36 3.45 23.05
CA CYS A 467 -16.51 3.23 23.93
C CYS A 467 -17.04 4.53 24.57
N LEU A 468 -16.53 5.69 24.15
CA LEU A 468 -16.90 7.03 24.53
C LEU A 468 -16.76 7.30 26.03
N THR A 469 -15.66 7.96 26.39
CA THR A 469 -15.43 8.43 27.75
C THR A 469 -16.46 9.50 28.13
N LEU A 470 -17.39 9.16 29.02
CA LEU A 470 -18.28 10.15 29.64
C LEU A 470 -17.54 10.94 30.72
N THR A 471 -17.84 12.23 30.82
CA THR A 471 -17.29 13.10 31.87
C THR A 471 -17.73 12.63 33.25
N ALA A 472 -16.82 12.57 34.21
CA ALA A 472 -17.11 12.07 35.55
C ALA A 472 -18.18 12.89 36.31
N SER A 473 -18.43 14.14 35.89
CA SER A 473 -19.42 15.02 36.50
C SER A 473 -20.86 14.81 36.01
N THR A 474 -21.09 14.05 34.93
CA THR A 474 -22.42 13.92 34.31
C THR A 474 -23.22 12.71 34.81
N GLY A 475 -22.62 11.83 35.61
CA GLY A 475 -23.31 10.72 36.28
C GLY A 475 -22.33 9.79 37.02
N GLU A 476 -22.76 9.24 38.17
CA GLU A 476 -21.90 8.44 39.06
C GLU A 476 -21.32 7.18 38.41
N SER A 477 -22.04 6.56 37.46
CA SER A 477 -21.64 5.29 36.84
C SER A 477 -20.90 5.43 35.51
N GLY A 478 -20.90 6.62 34.88
CA GLY A 478 -20.37 6.82 33.52
C GLY A 478 -18.94 6.30 33.28
N PRO A 479 -17.98 6.59 34.17
CA PRO A 479 -16.62 6.04 34.06
C PRO A 479 -16.57 4.51 34.17
N SER A 480 -17.33 3.93 35.10
CA SER A 480 -17.37 2.48 35.31
C SER A 480 -18.03 1.72 34.15
N GLU A 481 -19.07 2.30 33.54
CA GLU A 481 -19.72 1.77 32.33
C GLU A 481 -18.76 1.82 31.14
N THR A 482 -17.97 2.89 31.01
CA THR A 482 -16.96 3.01 29.95
C THR A 482 -15.90 1.90 30.07
N LEU A 483 -15.35 1.67 31.27
CA LEU A 483 -14.38 0.60 31.52
C LEU A 483 -14.98 -0.79 31.27
N THR A 484 -16.24 -0.99 31.65
CA THR A 484 -16.97 -2.24 31.39
C THR A 484 -17.12 -2.47 29.89
N ALA A 485 -17.52 -1.45 29.12
CA ALA A 485 -17.66 -1.54 27.67
C ALA A 485 -16.32 -1.86 26.98
N VAL A 486 -15.24 -1.18 27.37
CA VAL A 486 -13.88 -1.44 26.86
C VAL A 486 -13.45 -2.88 27.10
N ARG A 487 -13.62 -3.39 28.32
CA ARG A 487 -13.29 -4.79 28.64
C ARG A 487 -14.09 -5.77 27.80
N ARG A 488 -15.39 -5.54 27.64
CA ARG A 488 -16.25 -6.40 26.81
C ARG A 488 -15.85 -6.37 25.34
N VAL A 489 -15.54 -5.20 24.78
CA VAL A 489 -15.04 -5.09 23.41
C VAL A 489 -13.74 -5.86 23.23
N HIS A 490 -12.79 -5.71 24.15
CA HIS A 490 -11.51 -6.43 24.08
C HIS A 490 -11.70 -7.94 24.23
N ASP A 491 -12.38 -8.39 25.29
CA ASP A 491 -12.46 -9.82 25.64
C ASP A 491 -13.45 -10.60 24.76
N GLU A 492 -14.61 -10.02 24.44
CA GLU A 492 -15.67 -10.71 23.70
C GLU A 492 -15.58 -10.49 22.18
N LEU A 493 -15.24 -9.26 21.73
CA LEU A 493 -15.06 -8.98 20.30
C LEU A 493 -13.62 -9.18 19.84
N GLY A 494 -12.61 -9.19 20.71
CA GLY A 494 -11.20 -9.31 20.30
C GLY A 494 -10.74 -8.15 19.43
N LEU A 495 -11.18 -6.92 19.76
CA LEU A 495 -10.81 -5.69 19.04
C LEU A 495 -9.90 -4.81 19.89
N GLN A 496 -9.13 -3.96 19.20
CA GLN A 496 -8.43 -2.86 19.85
C GLN A 496 -9.43 -1.77 20.26
N THR A 497 -9.12 -1.06 21.34
CA THR A 497 -9.94 0.05 21.85
C THR A 497 -9.13 1.34 21.90
N VAL A 498 -9.78 2.46 21.63
CA VAL A 498 -9.23 3.81 21.79
C VAL A 498 -10.15 4.61 22.71
N LEU A 499 -9.62 5.59 23.43
CA LEU A 499 -10.42 6.48 24.26
C LEU A 499 -9.88 7.90 24.18
N GLY A 500 -10.76 8.87 23.98
CA GLY A 500 -10.49 10.28 24.30
C GLY A 500 -10.39 10.47 25.81
N VAL A 501 -9.23 10.19 26.41
CA VAL A 501 -9.03 10.20 27.87
C VAL A 501 -9.33 11.57 28.47
N SER A 502 -8.95 12.63 27.76
CA SER A 502 -9.20 14.03 28.09
C SER A 502 -10.67 14.37 28.42
N ASN A 503 -11.64 13.60 27.92
CA ASN A 503 -13.07 13.83 28.13
C ASN A 503 -13.56 13.51 29.55
N ILE A 504 -12.84 12.65 30.28
CA ILE A 504 -13.20 12.23 31.65
C ILE A 504 -13.29 13.42 32.61
N SER A 505 -12.39 14.40 32.42
CA SER A 505 -12.18 15.54 33.31
C SER A 505 -12.68 16.86 32.72
N PHE A 506 -13.48 16.83 31.66
CA PHE A 506 -13.98 18.06 31.05
C PHE A 506 -14.82 18.89 32.04
N GLY A 507 -14.50 20.18 32.19
CA GLY A 507 -15.20 21.07 33.13
C GLY A 507 -14.88 20.86 34.62
N LEU A 508 -13.95 19.96 34.96
CA LEU A 508 -13.51 19.74 36.34
C LEU A 508 -12.20 20.53 36.66
N PRO A 509 -12.01 20.98 37.92
CA PRO A 509 -10.76 21.59 38.35
C PRO A 509 -9.62 20.55 38.39
N ASN A 510 -8.36 21.02 38.40
CA ASN A 510 -7.15 20.18 38.46
C ASN A 510 -7.03 19.15 37.31
N ARG A 511 -7.49 19.52 36.12
CA ARG A 511 -7.13 18.80 34.89
C ARG A 511 -5.61 18.97 34.66
N PRO A 512 -4.82 17.88 34.66
CA PRO A 512 -3.37 17.94 34.59
C PRO A 512 -2.85 18.46 33.24
#